data_AF-A0A5B9MDN5-F1
#
_entry.id   AF-A0A5B9MDN5-F1
#
_cell.length_a   1.000
_cell.length_b   1.000
_cell.length_c   1.000
_cell.angle_alpha   90.00
_cell.angle_beta   90.00
_cell.angle_gamma   90.00
#
_symmetry.space_group_name_H-M   'P 1'
#
loop_
_entity.id
_entity.type
_entity.pdbx_description
1 polymer ?
#
loop_
_entity_poly.entity_id
_entity_poly.type
_entity_poly.pdbx_seq_one_letter_code
_entity_poly.pdbx_strand_id
1 'polypeptide(L)' 'MFRKLITDPNRGENVFDEAEDLLDEELRPESPLRHRLSQELEELRELAEKA' A
#
# COMPACT_ATOMS: atom_id res chain seq x y z
N MET A 1 8.24 -6.54 -1.96
CA MET A 1 8.37 -5.34 -1.10
C MET A 1 7.07 -5.02 -0.38
N PHE A 2 5.94 -4.81 -1.07
CA PHE A 2 4.62 -4.56 -0.45
C PHE A 2 4.12 -5.62 0.53
N ARG A 3 4.14 -6.90 0.13
CA ARG A 3 3.71 -7.98 1.02
C ARG A 3 4.49 -8.01 2.34
N LYS A 4 5.77 -7.60 2.33
CA LYS A 4 6.63 -7.56 3.51
C LYS A 4 6.23 -6.44 4.49
N LEU A 5 5.91 -5.25 3.97
CA LEU A 5 5.38 -4.11 4.73
C LEU A 5 4.05 -4.48 5.43
N ILE A 6 3.18 -5.18 4.71
CA ILE A 6 1.83 -5.47 5.19
C ILE A 6 1.79 -6.69 6.11
N THR A 7 2.70 -7.66 5.94
CA THR A 7 2.83 -8.80 6.87
C THR A 7 3.72 -8.50 8.08
N ASP A 8 4.29 -7.31 8.20
CA ASP A 8 5.15 -6.96 9.33
C ASP A 8 4.30 -6.83 10.62
N PRO A 9 4.57 -7.59 11.69
CA PRO A 9 3.83 -7.47 12.95
C PRO A 9 4.14 -6.16 13.71
N ASN A 10 5.18 -5.42 13.33
CA ASN A 10 5.55 -4.11 13.89
C ASN A 10 5.04 -2.92 13.05
N ARG A 11 4.10 -3.17 12.13
CA ARG A 11 3.48 -2.12 11.32
C ARG A 11 2.81 -1.07 12.20
N GLY A 12 3.30 0.17 12.10
CA GLY A 12 2.65 1.33 12.70
C GLY A 12 1.34 1.65 12.01
N GLU A 13 0.49 2.44 12.65
CA GLU A 13 -0.86 2.82 12.14
C GLU A 13 -0.82 3.45 10.73
N ASN A 14 0.33 4.00 10.32
CA ASN A 14 0.49 4.75 9.07
C ASN A 14 1.11 3.94 7.91
N VAL A 15 1.29 2.63 8.03
CA VAL A 15 2.02 1.85 7.02
C VAL A 15 1.38 1.88 5.63
N PHE A 16 0.05 2.03 5.57
CA PHE A 16 -0.69 2.13 4.33
C PHE A 16 -0.57 3.52 3.71
N ASP A 17 -0.53 4.57 4.54
CA ASP A 17 -0.36 5.95 4.09
C ASP A 17 1.06 6.14 3.51
N GLU A 18 2.09 5.65 4.21
CA GLU A 18 3.49 5.69 3.72
C GLU A 18 3.66 4.93 2.40
N ALA A 19 2.97 3.80 2.25
CA ALA A 19 3.05 3.01 1.04
C ALA A 19 2.30 3.65 -0.14
N GLU A 20 1.25 4.44 0.13
CA GLU A 20 0.55 5.23 -0.88
C GLU A 20 1.39 6.44 -1.32
N ASP A 21 2.00 7.16 -0.37
CA ASP A 21 2.95 8.24 -0.66
C ASP A 21 4.12 7.75 -1.54
N LEU A 22 4.66 6.55 -1.25
CA LEU A 22 5.73 5.96 -2.06
C LEU A 22 5.30 5.67 -3.50
N LEU A 23 4.05 5.26 -3.73
CA LEU A 23 3.53 5.06 -5.09
C LEU A 23 3.42 6.39 -5.84
N ASP A 24 3.08 7.46 -5.15
CA ASP A 24 2.94 8.80 -5.72
C ASP A 24 4.29 9.45 -6.04
N GLU A 25 5.31 9.23 -5.20
CA GLU A 25 6.67 9.71 -5.41
C GLU A 25 7.40 8.95 -6.53
N GLU A 26 7.30 7.62 -6.54
CA GLU A 26 8.09 6.76 -7.44
C GLU A 26 7.43 6.55 -8.81
N LEU A 27 6.09 6.66 -8.90
CA LEU A 27 5.35 6.35 -10.13
C LEU A 27 4.52 7.56 -10.62
N ARG A 28 4.66 7.82 -11.92
CA ARG A 28 3.82 8.81 -12.61
C ARG A 28 2.34 8.46 -12.48
N PRO A 29 1.43 9.44 -12.43
CA PRO A 29 -0.02 9.21 -12.33
C PRO A 29 -0.58 8.28 -13.41
N GLU A 30 -0.04 8.35 -14.62
CA GLU A 30 -0.50 7.54 -15.76
C GLU A 30 0.09 6.11 -15.77
N SER A 31 0.95 5.78 -14.80
CA SER A 31 1.58 4.46 -14.70
C SER A 31 0.50 3.39 -14.43
N PRO A 32 0.32 2.40 -15.33
CA PRO A 32 -0.60 1.29 -15.07
C PRO A 32 -0.21 0.48 -13.83
N LEU A 33 1.07 0.49 -13.47
CA LEU A 33 1.58 -0.16 -12.28
C LEU A 33 1.15 0.57 -11.00
N ARG A 34 1.13 1.92 -11.01
CA ARG A 34 0.64 2.72 -9.88
C ARG A 34 -0.81 2.37 -9.59
N HIS A 35 -1.65 2.41 -10.62
CA HIS A 35 -3.06 2.10 -10.49
C HIS A 35 -3.32 0.70 -9.92
N ARG A 36 -2.56 -0.32 -10.38
CA ARG A 36 -2.68 -1.67 -9.84
C ARG A 36 -2.26 -1.74 -8.37
N LEU A 37 -1.12 -1.16 -8.03
CA LEU A 37 -0.58 -1.23 -6.67
C LEU A 37 -1.44 -0.44 -5.66
N SER A 38 -2.03 0.69 -6.07
CA SER A 38 -3.00 1.42 -5.24
C SER A 38 -4.24 0.58 -4.92
N GLN A 39 -4.80 -0.14 -5.91
CA GLN A 39 -5.93 -1.04 -5.66
C GLN A 39 -5.55 -2.20 -4.73
N GLU A 40 -4.41 -2.85 -4.97
CA GLU A 40 -3.92 -3.92 -4.10
C GLU A 40 -3.69 -3.41 -2.66
N LEU A 41 -3.26 -2.17 -2.49
CA LEU A 41 -3.07 -1.54 -1.17
C LEU A 41 -4.40 -1.26 -0.45
N GLU A 42 -5.42 -0.79 -1.17
CA GLU A 42 -6.76 -0.58 -0.63
C GLU A 42 -7.41 -1.90 -0.17
N GLU A 43 -7.30 -2.97 -0.98
CA GLU A 43 -7.76 -4.30 -0.59
C GLU A 43 -7.09 -4.79 0.71
N LEU A 44 -5.80 -4.51 0.86
CA LEU A 44 -5.04 -4.92 2.05
C LEU A 44 -5.40 -4.08 3.28
N ARG A 45 -5.76 -2.81 3.12
CA ARG A 45 -6.31 -1.97 4.19
C ARG A 45 -7.65 -2.52 4.68
N GLU A 46 -8.56 -2.85 3.76
CA GLU A 46 -9.85 -3.47 4.12
C GLU A 46 -9.69 -4.81 4.85
N LEU A 47 -8.74 -5.65 4.41
CA LEU A 47 -8.46 -6.93 5.06
C LEU A 47 -7.91 -6.76 6.47
N ALA A 48 -7.12 -5.71 6.72
CA ALA A 48 -6.59 -5.41 8.04
C ALA A 48 -7.68 -4.88 9.00
N GLU A 49 -8.65 -4.12 8.51
CA GLU A 49 -9.80 -3.66 9.32
C GLU A 49 -10.78 -4.78 9.68
N LYS A 50 -10.83 -5.85 8.87
CA LYS A 50 -11.68 -7.03 9.07
C LYS A 50 -11.04 -8.10 9.98
N ALA A 51 -9.78 -7.95 10.37
CA ALA A 51 -9.00 -8.92 11.15
C ALA A 51 -8.97 -8.56 12.65
#